data_AF-A0A416C4Q8-F1
#
_entry.id   AF-A0A416C4Q8-F1
#
_cell.length_a   1.000
_cell.length_b   1.000
_cell.length_c   1.000
_cell.angle_alpha   90.00
_cell.angle_beta   90.00
_cell.angle_gamma   90.00
#
_symmetry.space_group_name_H-M   'P 1'
#
loop_
_entity.id
_entity.type
_entity.pdbx_description
1 polymer ?
#
loop_
_entity_poly.entity_id
_entity_poly.type
_entity_poly.pdbx_seq_one_letter_code
_entity_poly.pdbx_strand_id
1 'polypeptide(L)'
;MKYKWKYGENDNQKYYDVTVGKDYLCVFANKWNPNTWLGSYNSICIHNKTKNDRVRKKQGLAKGCHPLELREDFMLCSDNPEYMMKKVEYCYAHGLMEISQ
;
A
#
# COMPACT_ATOMS: atom_id res chain seq x y z
N MET A 1 6.83 -7.93 -17.31
CA MET A 1 7.63 -6.69 -17.08
C MET A 1 8.42 -6.89 -15.79
N LYS A 2 9.71 -6.54 -15.73
CA LYS A 2 10.54 -6.73 -14.51
C LYS A 2 10.77 -5.38 -13.86
N TYR A 3 10.15 -5.14 -12.70
CA TYR A 3 10.35 -3.93 -11.91
C TYR A 3 11.76 -3.94 -11.31
N LYS A 4 12.51 -2.85 -11.51
CA LYS A 4 13.85 -2.66 -10.95
C LYS A 4 13.75 -1.71 -9.77
N TRP A 5 13.36 -2.26 -8.62
CA TRP A 5 13.27 -1.53 -7.38
C TRP A 5 14.65 -1.01 -6.95
N LYS A 6 14.72 0.27 -6.58
CA LYS A 6 15.91 0.92 -6.06
C LYS A 6 15.72 1.21 -4.59
N TYR A 7 16.68 0.80 -3.77
CA TYR A 7 16.70 1.18 -2.36
C TYR A 7 17.15 2.64 -2.21
N GLY A 8 16.50 3.36 -1.30
CA GLY A 8 16.89 4.68 -0.88
C GLY A 8 16.54 4.92 0.59
N GLU A 9 17.14 5.94 1.17
CA GLU A 9 16.90 6.35 2.55
C GLU A 9 16.99 7.88 2.65
N ASN A 10 16.12 8.47 3.46
CA ASN A 10 16.16 9.89 3.82
C ASN A 10 16.04 10.04 5.34
N ASP A 11 15.95 11.27 5.85
CA ASP A 11 15.90 11.53 7.30
C ASP A 11 14.71 10.89 8.01
N ASN A 12 13.63 10.59 7.29
CA ASN A 12 12.37 10.10 7.85
C ASN A 12 12.09 8.63 7.53
N GLN A 13 12.59 8.11 6.40
CA GLN A 13 12.10 6.88 5.80
C GLN A 13 13.21 6.08 5.12
N LYS A 14 13.03 4.75 5.14
CA LYS A 14 13.66 3.81 4.21
C LYS A 14 12.64 3.48 3.14
N TYR A 15 13.07 3.36 1.90
CA TYR A 15 12.15 3.08 0.80
C TYR A 15 12.80 2.27 -0.31
N TYR A 16 11.94 1.60 -1.05
CA TYR A 16 12.23 1.05 -2.36
C TYR A 16 11.30 1.72 -3.35
N ASP A 17 11.83 2.21 -4.47
CA ASP A 17 11.01 2.81 -5.50
C ASP A 17 11.32 2.33 -6.91
N VAL A 18 10.36 2.55 -7.82
CA VAL A 18 10.51 2.28 -9.24
C VAL A 18 9.62 3.23 -10.03
N THR A 19 10.17 3.76 -11.13
CA THR A 19 9.41 4.52 -12.12
C THR A 19 9.07 3.63 -13.31
N VAL A 20 7.79 3.58 -13.68
CA VAL A 20 7.26 2.84 -14.82
C VAL A 20 6.63 3.82 -15.79
N GLY A 21 7.34 4.16 -16.87
CA GLY A 21 6.90 5.23 -17.76
C GLY A 21 6.84 6.56 -17.01
N LYS A 22 5.63 7.07 -16.77
CA LYS A 22 5.36 8.28 -15.96
C LYS A 22 4.90 7.97 -14.54
N ASP A 23 4.64 6.71 -14.23
CA ASP A 23 4.07 6.28 -12.97
C ASP A 23 5.17 6.00 -11.93
N TYR A 24 4.87 6.27 -10.67
CA TYR A 24 5.78 6.08 -9.55
C TYR A 24 5.20 5.09 -8.57
N LEU A 25 5.96 4.03 -8.26
CA LEU A 25 5.62 3.01 -7.27
C LEU A 25 6.64 3.09 -6.13
N CYS A 26 6.16 2.96 -4.90
CA CYS A 26 6.99 3.08 -3.70
C CYS A 26 6.56 2.08 -2.62
N VAL A 27 7.55 1.50 -1.96
CA VAL A 27 7.39 0.71 -0.73
C VAL A 27 8.27 1.36 0.33
N PHE A 28 7.70 1.82 1.42
CA PHE A 28 8.42 2.61 2.41
C PHE A 28 8.11 2.19 3.84
N ALA A 29 9.08 2.37 4.72
CA ALA A 29 8.93 2.24 6.16
C ALA A 29 9.46 3.51 6.82
N ASN A 30 8.69 4.05 7.77
CA ASN A 30 9.14 5.19 8.55
C ASN A 30 10.23 4.75 9.54
N LYS A 31 11.25 5.57 9.78
CA LYS A 31 12.33 5.25 10.71
C LYS A 31 11.86 5.07 12.16
N TRP A 32 10.78 5.73 12.56
CA TRP A 32 10.15 5.54 13.88
C TRP A 32 9.39 4.20 14.00
N ASN A 33 9.09 3.53 12.89
CA ASN A 33 8.50 2.19 12.85
C ASN A 33 9.06 1.38 11.66
N PRO A 34 10.33 0.96 11.74
CA PRO A 34 11.09 0.47 10.59
C PRO A 34 10.67 -0.93 10.12
N ASN A 35 9.87 -1.63 10.91
CA ASN A 35 9.38 -2.99 10.62
C ASN A 35 7.96 -2.98 10.02
N THR A 36 7.41 -1.81 9.71
CA THR A 36 6.09 -1.69 9.09
C THR A 36 6.25 -1.04 7.73
N TRP A 37 6.32 -1.88 6.68
CA TRP A 37 6.38 -1.44 5.30
C TRP A 37 5.00 -1.20 4.74
N LEU A 38 4.83 -0.07 4.07
CA LEU A 38 3.63 0.38 3.39
C LEU A 38 3.91 0.46 1.89
N GLY A 39 2.86 0.39 1.07
CA GLY A 39 2.98 0.47 -0.39
C GLY A 39 2.11 1.56 -0.97
N SER A 40 2.59 2.20 -2.03
CA SER A 40 1.82 3.17 -2.83
C SER A 40 2.19 3.15 -4.31
N TYR A 41 1.27 3.62 -5.16
CA TYR A 41 1.51 3.94 -6.56
C TYR A 41 0.78 5.22 -6.94
N ASN A 42 1.43 6.17 -7.63
CA ASN A 42 0.84 7.45 -8.05
C ASN A 42 0.10 8.20 -6.92
N SER A 43 0.70 8.26 -5.73
CA SER A 43 0.12 8.84 -4.50
C SER A 43 -1.10 8.10 -3.93
N ILE A 44 -1.47 6.94 -4.50
CA ILE A 44 -2.48 6.04 -3.95
C ILE A 44 -1.79 5.07 -3.00
N CYS A 45 -2.18 5.16 -1.75
CA CYS A 45 -1.75 4.28 -0.68
C CYS A 45 -2.55 2.96 -0.75
N ILE A 46 -1.92 1.81 -0.53
CA ILE A 46 -2.60 0.50 -0.65
C ILE A 46 -3.26 0.11 0.66
N HIS A 47 -4.57 -0.07 0.65
CA HIS A 47 -5.39 -0.36 1.82
C HIS A 47 -5.57 -1.86 2.07
N ASN A 48 -5.77 -2.24 3.33
CA ASN A 48 -6.02 -3.61 3.75
C ASN A 48 -7.50 -3.95 3.60
N LYS A 49 -7.84 -4.60 2.49
CA LYS A 49 -9.23 -4.96 2.18
C LYS A 49 -9.89 -5.78 3.28
N THR A 50 -9.20 -6.77 3.82
CA THR A 50 -9.76 -7.69 4.81
C THR A 50 -10.14 -6.98 6.11
N LYS A 51 -9.29 -6.06 6.60
CA LYS A 51 -9.59 -5.26 7.79
C LYS A 51 -10.69 -4.23 7.50
N ASN A 52 -10.59 -3.54 6.37
CA ASN A 52 -11.56 -2.53 5.96
C ASN A 52 -12.96 -3.10 5.70
N ASP A 53 -13.07 -4.31 5.16
CA ASP A 53 -14.37 -4.99 5.01
C ASP A 53 -15.03 -5.29 6.38
N ARG A 54 -14.24 -5.52 7.44
CA ARG A 54 -14.78 -5.65 8.80
C ARG A 54 -15.30 -4.30 9.32
N VAL A 55 -14.60 -3.21 9.02
CA VAL A 55 -15.05 -1.85 9.35
C VAL A 55 -16.35 -1.52 8.62
N ARG A 56 -16.42 -1.78 7.31
CA ARG A 56 -17.63 -1.59 6.49
C ARG A 56 -18.83 -2.30 7.12
N LYS A 57 -18.66 -3.58 7.46
CA LYS A 57 -19.70 -4.39 8.11
C LYS A 57 -20.13 -3.79 9.45
N LYS A 58 -19.18 -3.36 10.30
CA LYS A 58 -19.47 -2.75 11.60
C LYS A 58 -20.21 -1.42 11.48
N GLN A 59 -19.95 -0.65 10.42
CA GLN A 59 -20.55 0.66 10.18
C GLN A 59 -21.83 0.61 9.35
N GLY A 60 -22.24 -0.58 8.86
CA GLY A 60 -23.41 -0.71 7.99
C GLY A 60 -23.22 -0.11 6.59
N LEU A 61 -21.96 0.01 6.13
CA LEU A 61 -21.63 0.57 4.83
C LEU A 61 -21.74 -0.46 3.71
N ALA A 62 -21.91 0.02 2.48
CA ALA A 62 -21.92 -0.82 1.30
C ALA A 62 -20.59 -1.58 1.14
N LYS A 63 -20.67 -2.83 0.69
CA LYS A 63 -19.48 -3.63 0.40
C LYS A 63 -18.67 -2.97 -0.72
N GLY A 64 -17.39 -2.73 -0.48
CA GLY A 64 -16.50 -2.10 -1.45
C GLY A 64 -16.67 -0.58 -1.58
N CYS A 65 -17.37 0.08 -0.66
CA CYS A 65 -17.38 1.54 -0.56
C CYS A 65 -15.93 2.08 -0.46
N HIS A 66 -15.70 3.32 -0.88
CA HIS A 66 -14.36 3.88 -0.94
C HIS A 66 -13.72 3.92 0.46
N PRO A 67 -12.40 3.69 0.63
CA PRO A 67 -11.76 3.76 1.95
C PRO A 67 -11.98 5.08 2.70
N LEU A 68 -12.15 6.19 1.99
CA LEU A 68 -12.48 7.51 2.56
C LEU A 68 -13.85 7.57 3.26
N GLU A 69 -14.75 6.63 2.98
CA GLU A 69 -16.05 6.55 3.67
C GLU A 69 -15.91 5.86 5.04
N LEU A 70 -14.78 5.22 5.33
CA LEU A 70 -14.54 4.54 6.59
C LEU A 70 -14.14 5.54 7.66
N ARG A 71 -14.81 5.50 8.82
CA ARG A 71 -14.34 6.25 10.01
C ARG A 71 -12.98 5.76 10.53
N GLU A 72 -12.59 4.56 10.15
CA GLU A 72 -11.33 3.91 10.52
C GLU A 72 -10.83 3.14 9.31
N ASP A 73 -9.67 3.52 8.80
CA ASP A 73 -9.08 2.94 7.61
C ASP A 73 -7.73 2.30 7.94
N PHE A 74 -7.51 1.10 7.42
CA PHE A 74 -6.31 0.33 7.62
C PHE A 74 -5.50 0.24 6.33
N MET A 75 -4.27 0.71 6.40
CA MET A 75 -3.27 0.48 5.36
C MET A 75 -2.84 -0.99 5.33
N LEU A 76 -2.55 -1.51 4.13
CA LEU A 76 -1.86 -2.79 4.00
C LEU A 76 -0.41 -2.57 4.44
N CYS A 77 0.04 -3.40 5.38
CA CYS A 77 1.42 -3.38 5.84
C CYS A 77 1.96 -4.79 6.07
N SER A 78 3.28 -4.92 6.01
CA SER A 78 4.02 -6.14 6.33
C SER A 78 5.41 -5.77 6.84
N ASP A 79 6.02 -6.66 7.61
CA ASP A 79 7.44 -6.64 7.95
C ASP A 79 8.36 -7.05 6.80
N ASN A 80 7.80 -7.56 5.70
CA ASN A 80 8.53 -7.98 4.52
C ASN A 80 8.37 -6.95 3.37
N PRO A 81 9.41 -6.18 3.03
CA PRO A 81 9.34 -5.20 1.94
C PRO A 81 9.14 -5.85 0.57
N GLU A 82 9.71 -7.02 0.29
CA GLU A 82 9.55 -7.71 -1.00
C GLU A 82 8.12 -8.19 -1.21
N TYR A 83 7.45 -8.63 -0.13
CA TYR A 83 6.04 -8.93 -0.17
C TYR A 83 5.22 -7.68 -0.52
N MET A 84 5.54 -6.55 0.10
CA MET A 84 4.88 -5.28 -0.21
C MET A 84 5.13 -4.83 -1.65
N MET A 85 6.34 -5.01 -2.19
CA MET A 85 6.64 -4.73 -3.60
C MET A 85 5.71 -5.51 -4.53
N LYS A 86 5.56 -6.82 -4.31
CA LYS A 86 4.66 -7.68 -5.11
C LYS A 86 3.21 -7.21 -5.02
N LYS A 87 2.76 -6.76 -3.84
CA LYS A 87 1.41 -6.21 -3.65
C LYS A 87 1.23 -4.89 -4.39
N VAL A 88 2.22 -3.99 -4.35
CA VAL A 88 2.20 -2.73 -5.12
C VAL A 88 2.15 -3.00 -6.62
N GLU A 89 2.99 -3.90 -7.13
CA GLU A 89 2.98 -4.30 -8.54
C GLU A 89 1.62 -4.85 -8.98
N TYR A 90 1.02 -5.72 -8.16
CA TYR A 90 -0.29 -6.29 -8.45
C TYR A 90 -1.39 -5.22 -8.45
N CYS A 91 -1.41 -4.37 -7.42
CA CYS A 91 -2.38 -3.27 -7.31
C CYS A 91 -2.28 -2.29 -8.48
N TYR A 92 -1.06 -1.88 -8.83
CA TYR A 92 -0.81 -1.03 -10.00
C TYR A 92 -1.30 -1.67 -11.30
N ALA A 93 -0.97 -2.94 -11.53
CA ALA A 93 -1.36 -3.66 -12.75
C ALA A 93 -2.89 -3.85 -12.91
N HIS A 94 -3.65 -3.82 -11.80
CA HIS A 94 -5.10 -4.04 -11.80
C HIS A 94 -5.91 -2.79 -11.41
N GLY A 95 -5.25 -1.65 -11.19
CA GLY A 95 -5.91 -0.42 -10.75
C GLY A 95 -6.60 -0.53 -9.38
N LEU A 96 -6.04 -1.29 -8.45
CA LEU A 96 -6.64 -1.57 -7.14
C LEU A 96 -6.05 -0.67 -6.05
N MET A 97 -6.92 0.01 -5.29
CA MET A 97 -6.50 0.75 -4.09
C MET A 97 -6.48 -0.11 -2.83
N GLU A 98 -7.19 -1.24 -2.82
CA GLU A 98 -7.24 -2.14 -1.67
C GLU A 98 -7.00 -3.60 -2.10
N ILE A 99 -6.33 -4.36 -1.25
CA ILE A 99 -6.11 -5.80 -1.47
C ILE A 99 -6.08 -6.54 -0.15
N SER A 100 -6.48 -7.82 -0.19
CA SER A 100 -6.33 -8.71 0.96
C SER A 100 -4.86 -9.09 1.14
N GLN A 101 -4.45 -9.18 2.40
CA GLN A 101 -3.14 -9.70 2.79
C GLN A 101 -2.98 -11.14 2.31
#